data_AF-A0A953DE61-F1
#
_entry.id   AF-A0A953DE61-F1
#
_cell.length_a   1.000
_cell.length_b   1.000
_cell.length_c   1.000
_cell.angle_alpha   90.00
_cell.angle_beta   90.00
_cell.angle_gamma   90.00
#
_symmetry.space_group_name_H-M   'P 1'
#
loop_
_entity.id
_entity.type
_entity.pdbx_description
1 polymer ?
#
loop_
_entity_poly.entity_id
_entity_poly.type
_entity_poly.pdbx_seq_one_letter_code
_entity_poly.pdbx_strand_id
1 'polypeptide(L)'
;MPIKTKPGDNAPDGESPLQFRNNPEIQKRLDAFKEANRHDVEYYSRVVKEAPARAVDMLLYKDMQRHESEMRLVEKQLPQAKEFYDQQPAAVKKRIDERLENVQPYYKDKAFVGEVLREMNRKNRQILTTPKVTAG
;
A
#
# COMPACT_ATOMS: atom_id res chain seq x y z
N MET A 1 -29.39 16.01 12.71
CA MET A 1 -28.38 15.28 13.51
C MET A 1 -27.00 15.79 13.09
N PRO A 2 -26.36 16.67 13.87
CA PRO A 2 -25.04 17.18 13.54
C PRO A 2 -23.98 16.08 13.73
N ILE A 3 -23.15 15.90 12.71
CA ILE A 3 -21.99 15.01 12.74
C ILE A 3 -21.02 15.57 13.78
N LYS A 4 -20.84 14.85 14.89
CA LYS A 4 -19.74 15.12 15.82
C LYS A 4 -18.43 14.86 15.10
N THR A 5 -17.71 15.90 14.75
CA THR A 5 -16.29 15.83 14.41
C THR A 5 -15.53 15.28 15.62
N LYS A 6 -14.67 14.30 15.40
CA LYS A 6 -13.80 13.75 16.45
C LYS A 6 -12.77 14.82 16.86
N PRO A 7 -12.39 14.88 18.15
CA PRO A 7 -11.21 15.61 18.58
C PRO A 7 -9.99 14.81 18.09
N GLY A 8 -9.33 15.32 17.05
CA GLY A 8 -8.28 14.59 16.32
C GLY A 8 -7.85 15.28 15.03
N ASP A 9 -8.65 16.24 14.52
CA ASP A 9 -8.20 17.24 13.54
C ASP A 9 -7.28 18.26 14.21
N ASN A 10 -6.21 17.79 14.87
CA ASN A 10 -5.04 18.60 15.07
C ASN A 10 -4.28 18.54 13.74
N ALA A 11 -4.60 19.48 12.84
CA ALA A 11 -3.58 19.92 11.90
C ALA A 11 -2.32 20.22 12.74
N PRO A 12 -1.14 19.71 12.37
CA PRO A 12 0.07 20.05 13.12
C PRO A 12 0.33 21.54 12.89
N ASP A 13 -0.09 22.36 13.86
CA ASP A 13 0.33 23.74 14.00
C ASP A 13 1.86 23.75 14.16
N GLY A 14 2.56 23.96 13.04
CA GLY A 14 4.02 23.97 12.96
C GLY A 14 4.58 22.87 12.04
N GLU A 15 4.46 23.06 10.72
CA GLU A 15 5.08 22.18 9.72
C GLU A 15 6.60 22.18 9.89
N SER A 16 7.13 21.14 10.54
CA SER A 16 8.54 20.79 10.38
C SER A 16 8.81 20.56 8.88
N PRO A 17 9.91 21.09 8.32
CA PRO A 17 10.21 20.88 6.90
C PRO A 17 10.17 19.39 6.55
N LEU A 18 9.57 19.06 5.40
CA LEU A 18 9.53 17.70 4.88
C LEU A 18 10.95 17.12 4.85
N GLN A 19 11.19 16.10 5.68
CA GLN A 19 12.46 15.39 5.70
C GLN A 19 12.41 14.20 4.75
N PHE A 20 13.25 14.23 3.71
CA PHE A 20 13.36 13.14 2.76
C PHE A 20 14.48 12.18 3.18
N ARG A 21 14.13 10.89 3.29
CA ARG A 21 15.14 9.84 3.47
C ARG A 21 15.83 9.61 2.14
N ASN A 22 17.10 9.98 2.04
CA ASN A 22 17.89 9.78 0.83
C ASN A 22 18.58 8.41 0.86
N ASN A 23 18.24 7.55 -0.10
CA ASN A 23 19.00 6.33 -0.37
C ASN A 23 19.99 6.63 -1.52
N PRO A 24 21.31 6.53 -1.29
CA PRO A 24 22.31 6.90 -2.29
C PRO A 24 22.25 6.04 -3.56
N GLU A 25 21.84 4.76 -3.46
CA GLU A 25 21.71 3.89 -4.63
C GLU A 25 20.53 4.33 -5.52
N ILE A 26 19.42 4.70 -4.90
CA ILE A 26 18.25 5.21 -5.61
C ILE A 26 18.58 6.56 -6.25
N GLN A 27 19.30 7.43 -5.54
CA GLN A 27 19.73 8.72 -6.08
C GLN A 27 20.61 8.54 -7.33
N LYS A 28 21.60 7.64 -7.28
CA LYS A 28 22.46 7.35 -8.44
C LYS A 28 21.67 6.85 -9.65
N ARG A 29 20.69 5.96 -9.44
CA ARG A 29 19.81 5.48 -10.51
C ARG A 29 18.93 6.61 -11.06
N LEU A 30 18.42 7.47 -10.19
CA LEU A 30 17.62 8.62 -10.58
C LEU A 30 18.45 9.63 -11.40
N ASP A 31 19.70 9.89 -11.02
CA ASP A 31 20.57 10.81 -11.75
C ASP A 31 20.92 10.27 -13.15
N ALA A 32 21.23 8.97 -13.26
CA ALA A 32 21.42 8.33 -14.55
C ALA A 32 20.14 8.40 -15.42
N PHE A 33 18.97 8.20 -14.81
CA PHE A 33 17.70 8.32 -15.51
C PHE A 33 17.43 9.76 -15.99
N LYS A 34 17.73 10.76 -15.17
CA LYS A 34 17.60 12.18 -15.54
C LYS A 34 18.53 12.56 -16.70
N GLU A 35 19.77 12.08 -16.66
CA GLU A 35 20.74 12.33 -17.72
C GLU A 35 20.34 11.69 -19.05
N ALA A 36 19.74 10.50 -19.02
CA ALA A 36 19.19 9.84 -20.21
C ALA A 36 17.91 10.51 -20.74
N ASN A 37 17.15 11.23 -19.89
CA ASN A 37 15.84 11.80 -20.23
C ASN A 37 15.78 13.31 -19.96
N ARG A 38 16.74 14.08 -20.49
CA ARG A 38 16.87 15.52 -20.19
C ARG A 38 15.61 16.33 -20.51
N HIS A 39 14.93 16.03 -21.62
CA HIS A 39 13.68 16.72 -21.99
C HIS A 39 12.56 16.52 -20.96
N ASP A 40 12.45 15.33 -20.38
CA ASP A 40 11.46 15.08 -19.33
C ASP A 40 11.80 15.88 -18.07
N VAL A 41 13.08 15.98 -17.72
CA VAL A 41 13.54 16.80 -16.59
C VAL A 41 13.19 18.26 -16.80
N GLU A 42 13.45 18.80 -17.99
CA GLU A 42 13.10 20.18 -18.35
C GLU A 42 11.58 20.41 -18.26
N TYR A 43 10.80 19.52 -18.87
CA TYR A 43 9.34 19.59 -18.87
C TYR A 43 8.77 19.53 -17.45
N TYR A 44 9.14 18.54 -16.65
CA TYR A 44 8.63 18.42 -15.29
C TYR A 44 9.08 19.58 -14.40
N SER A 45 10.32 20.06 -14.56
CA SER A 45 10.80 21.24 -13.84
C SER A 45 9.98 22.48 -14.18
N ARG A 46 9.59 22.63 -15.46
CA ARG A 46 8.72 23.71 -15.91
C ARG A 46 7.30 23.57 -15.33
N VAL A 47 6.72 22.37 -15.36
CA VAL A 47 5.39 22.11 -14.78
C VAL A 47 5.35 22.45 -13.29
N VAL A 48 6.37 22.07 -12.50
CA VAL A 48 6.41 22.41 -11.08
C VAL A 48 6.45 23.93 -10.85
N LYS A 49 7.17 24.68 -11.68
CA LYS A 49 7.29 26.14 -11.57
C LYS A 49 6.04 26.88 -12.05
N GLU A 50 5.48 26.48 -13.19
CA GLU A 50 4.41 27.21 -13.89
C GLU A 50 3.01 26.74 -13.50
N ALA A 51 2.85 25.46 -13.12
CA ALA A 51 1.56 24.84 -12.83
C ALA A 51 1.66 23.84 -11.65
N PRO A 52 1.96 24.30 -10.42
CA PRO A 52 2.20 23.41 -9.28
C PRO A 52 1.00 22.53 -8.92
N ALA A 53 -0.24 23.02 -9.05
CA ALA A 53 -1.44 22.19 -8.86
C ALA A 53 -1.48 21.03 -9.86
N ARG A 54 -1.11 21.29 -11.12
CA ARG A 54 -1.02 20.25 -12.14
C ARG A 54 0.09 19.25 -11.84
N ALA A 55 1.21 19.71 -11.27
CA ALA A 55 2.28 18.82 -10.83
C ALA A 55 1.79 17.84 -9.75
N VAL A 56 1.00 18.33 -8.78
CA VAL A 56 0.36 17.49 -7.74
C VAL A 56 -0.57 16.46 -8.39
N ASP A 57 -1.46 16.89 -9.28
CA ASP A 57 -2.37 15.99 -9.99
C ASP A 57 -1.62 14.90 -10.78
N MET A 58 -0.51 15.26 -11.41
CA MET A 58 0.32 14.30 -12.15
C MET A 58 0.97 13.25 -11.26
N LEU A 59 1.37 13.63 -10.03
CA LEU A 59 1.88 12.68 -9.05
C LEU A 59 0.76 11.74 -8.57
N LEU A 60 -0.40 12.30 -8.19
CA LEU A 60 -1.55 11.51 -7.76
C LEU A 60 -2.05 10.57 -8.87
N TYR A 61 -2.02 11.02 -10.13
CA TYR A 61 -2.38 10.21 -11.27
C TYR A 61 -1.46 9.00 -11.44
N LYS A 62 -0.14 9.17 -11.27
CA LYS A 62 0.82 8.06 -11.30
C LYS A 62 0.56 7.06 -10.17
N ASP A 63 0.25 7.54 -8.97
CA ASP A 63 -0.10 6.68 -7.84
C ASP A 63 -1.41 5.92 -8.09
N MET A 64 -2.41 6.58 -8.68
CA MET A 64 -3.66 5.94 -9.10
C MET A 64 -3.42 4.86 -10.15
N GLN A 65 -2.67 5.15 -11.22
CA GLN A 65 -2.32 4.15 -12.24
C GLN A 65 -1.60 2.94 -11.65
N ARG A 66 -0.67 3.17 -10.72
CA ARG A 66 0.01 2.10 -10.00
C ARG A 66 -1.00 1.26 -9.22
N HIS A 67 -1.88 1.90 -8.46
CA HIS A 67 -2.92 1.19 -7.72
C HIS A 67 -3.81 0.34 -8.64
N GLU A 68 -4.30 0.90 -9.75
CA GLU A 68 -5.10 0.17 -10.74
C GLU A 68 -4.35 -1.04 -11.31
N SER A 69 -3.05 -0.90 -11.58
CA SER A 69 -2.23 -2.00 -12.06
C SER A 69 -2.10 -3.14 -11.04
N GLU A 70 -1.97 -2.79 -9.75
CA GLU A 70 -1.91 -3.76 -8.65
C GLU A 70 -3.27 -4.43 -8.45
N MET A 71 -4.37 -3.67 -8.59
CA MET A 71 -5.73 -4.19 -8.45
C MET A 71 -6.08 -5.29 -9.46
N ARG A 72 -5.52 -5.25 -10.68
CA ARG A 72 -5.72 -6.35 -11.65
C ARG A 72 -5.25 -7.71 -11.14
N LEU A 73 -4.20 -7.75 -10.31
CA LEU A 73 -3.76 -8.98 -9.68
C LEU A 73 -4.64 -9.33 -8.48
N VAL A 74 -5.01 -8.33 -7.68
CA VAL A 74 -5.91 -8.49 -6.53
C VAL A 74 -7.25 -9.09 -6.98
N GLU A 75 -7.86 -8.58 -8.04
CA GLU A 75 -9.13 -9.07 -8.60
C GLU A 75 -9.06 -10.56 -8.96
N LYS A 76 -7.93 -11.00 -9.53
CA LYS A 76 -7.71 -12.41 -9.86
C LYS A 76 -7.57 -13.29 -8.61
N GLN A 77 -6.95 -12.77 -7.55
CA GLN A 77 -6.70 -13.49 -6.31
C GLN A 77 -7.91 -13.45 -5.36
N LEU A 78 -8.80 -12.48 -5.52
CA LEU A 78 -9.90 -12.21 -4.60
C LEU A 78 -10.83 -13.42 -4.39
N PRO A 79 -11.24 -14.19 -5.43
CA PRO A 79 -12.07 -15.38 -5.21
C PRO A 79 -11.38 -16.42 -4.33
N GLN A 80 -10.13 -16.76 -4.63
CA GLN A 80 -9.35 -17.73 -3.86
C GLN A 80 -9.11 -17.24 -2.42
N ALA A 81 -8.87 -15.93 -2.24
CA ALA A 81 -8.70 -15.34 -0.92
C ALA A 81 -9.99 -15.44 -0.09
N LYS A 82 -11.16 -15.23 -0.71
CA LYS A 82 -12.47 -15.40 -0.05
C LYS A 82 -12.71 -16.85 0.36
N GLU A 83 -12.48 -17.80 -0.54
CA GLU A 83 -12.61 -19.23 -0.23
C GLU A 83 -11.69 -19.66 0.94
N PHE A 84 -10.43 -19.21 0.92
CA PHE A 84 -9.52 -19.49 2.03
C PHE A 84 -10.01 -18.87 3.33
N TYR A 85 -10.44 -17.60 3.29
CA TYR A 85 -10.99 -16.89 4.44
C TYR A 85 -12.20 -17.65 5.02
N ASP A 86 -13.12 -18.09 4.18
CA ASP A 86 -14.35 -18.78 4.59
C ASP A 86 -14.08 -20.09 5.33
N GLN A 87 -13.00 -20.79 4.96
CA GLN A 87 -12.54 -22.02 5.62
C GLN A 87 -11.78 -21.78 6.93
N GLN A 88 -11.49 -20.51 7.30
CA GLN A 88 -10.74 -20.22 8.51
C GLN A 88 -11.60 -20.34 9.78
N PRO A 89 -10.99 -20.72 10.92
CA PRO A 89 -11.64 -20.61 12.23
C PRO A 89 -12.04 -19.17 12.55
N ALA A 90 -13.10 -19.00 13.34
CA ALA A 90 -13.63 -17.68 13.72
C ALA A 90 -12.57 -16.74 14.31
N ALA A 91 -11.62 -17.27 15.10
CA ALA A 91 -10.53 -16.48 15.66
C ALA A 91 -9.59 -15.88 14.59
N VAL A 92 -9.38 -16.55 13.46
CA VAL A 92 -8.54 -16.05 12.36
C VAL A 92 -9.32 -15.03 11.55
N LYS A 93 -10.60 -15.31 11.24
CA LYS A 93 -11.50 -14.37 10.57
C LYS A 93 -11.55 -13.02 11.31
N LYS A 94 -11.78 -13.07 12.63
CA LYS A 94 -11.81 -11.89 13.49
C LYS A 94 -10.53 -11.05 13.40
N ARG A 95 -9.34 -11.68 13.40
CA ARG A 95 -8.06 -10.95 13.25
C ARG A 95 -7.94 -10.25 11.91
N ILE A 96 -8.40 -10.89 10.83
CA ILE A 96 -8.40 -10.29 9.50
C ILE A 96 -9.37 -9.10 9.50
N ASP A 97 -10.58 -9.27 10.01
CA ASP A 97 -11.60 -8.21 10.03
C ASP A 97 -11.16 -7.00 10.86
N GLU A 98 -10.57 -7.22 12.04
CA GLU A 98 -10.01 -6.17 12.91
C GLU A 98 -8.94 -5.34 12.18
N ARG A 99 -8.10 -5.99 11.36
CA ARG A 99 -7.08 -5.27 10.55
C ARG A 99 -7.69 -4.49 9.38
N LEU A 100 -8.90 -4.83 8.96
CA LEU A 100 -9.59 -4.19 7.84
C LEU A 100 -10.58 -3.11 8.28
N GLU A 101 -10.88 -3.00 9.57
CA GLU A 101 -11.91 -2.10 10.11
C GLU A 101 -11.70 -0.64 9.68
N ASN A 102 -10.45 -0.16 9.75
CA ASN A 102 -10.09 1.23 9.43
C ASN A 102 -9.53 1.40 8.02
N VAL A 103 -9.57 0.35 7.18
CA VAL A 103 -9.12 0.45 5.79
C VAL A 103 -10.15 1.21 4.98
N GLN A 104 -9.69 2.27 4.32
CA GLN A 104 -10.52 3.07 3.42
C GLN A 104 -11.11 2.15 2.32
N PRO A 105 -12.42 2.25 2.00
CA PRO A 105 -13.12 1.35 1.06
C PRO A 105 -12.41 1.07 -0.28
N TYR A 106 -11.81 2.08 -0.90
CA TYR A 106 -11.01 2.02 -2.12
C TYR A 106 -9.84 1.03 -2.04
N TYR A 107 -9.29 0.79 -0.85
CA TYR A 107 -8.18 -0.13 -0.63
C TYR A 107 -8.59 -1.46 0.00
N LYS A 108 -9.88 -1.68 0.28
CA LYS A 108 -10.34 -2.84 1.08
C LYS A 108 -10.02 -4.18 0.44
N ASP A 109 -10.28 -4.34 -0.86
CA ASP A 109 -10.02 -5.62 -1.53
C ASP A 109 -8.54 -5.97 -1.56
N LYS A 110 -7.69 -4.97 -1.83
CA LYS A 110 -6.23 -5.14 -1.76
C LYS A 110 -5.77 -5.51 -0.36
N ALA A 111 -6.27 -4.82 0.66
CA ALA A 111 -5.92 -5.09 2.04
C ALA A 111 -6.40 -6.48 2.47
N PHE A 112 -7.62 -6.87 2.09
CA PHE A 112 -8.19 -8.17 2.39
C PHE A 112 -7.34 -9.31 1.79
N VAL A 113 -7.05 -9.24 0.49
CA VAL A 113 -6.19 -10.23 -0.18
C VAL A 113 -4.81 -10.28 0.47
N GLY A 114 -4.23 -9.13 0.80
CA GLY A 114 -2.96 -9.04 1.50
C GLY A 114 -2.97 -9.73 2.88
N GLU A 115 -3.99 -9.52 3.69
CA GLU A 115 -4.13 -10.14 5.01
C GLU A 115 -4.38 -11.65 4.93
N VAL A 116 -5.22 -12.09 3.98
CA VAL A 116 -5.45 -13.52 3.74
C VAL A 116 -4.14 -14.21 3.34
N LEU A 117 -3.40 -13.67 2.38
CA LEU A 117 -2.12 -14.23 1.95
C LEU A 117 -1.07 -14.23 3.08
N ARG A 118 -1.09 -13.22 3.97
CA ARG A 118 -0.23 -13.21 5.17
C ARG A 118 -0.57 -14.36 6.12
N GLU A 119 -1.84 -14.61 6.39
CA GLU A 119 -2.25 -15.74 7.25
C GLU A 119 -1.96 -17.10 6.60
N MET A 120 -2.13 -17.23 5.27
CA MET A 120 -1.69 -18.41 4.51
C MET A 120 -0.19 -18.67 4.69
N ASN A 121 0.64 -17.65 4.48
CA ASN A 121 2.09 -17.76 4.64
C ASN A 121 2.49 -18.08 6.09
N ARG A 122 1.78 -17.52 7.07
CA ARG A 122 1.99 -17.83 8.49
C ARG A 122 1.74 -19.29 8.79
N LYS A 123 0.62 -19.87 8.31
CA LYS A 123 0.33 -21.29 8.46
C LYS A 123 1.37 -22.17 7.80
N ASN A 124 1.77 -21.85 6.56
CA ASN A 124 2.79 -22.61 5.84
C ASN A 124 4.12 -22.63 6.60
N ARG A 125 4.54 -21.49 7.16
CA ARG A 125 5.74 -21.41 8.01
C ARG A 125 5.61 -22.24 9.29
N GLN A 126 4.45 -22.25 9.93
CA GLN A 126 4.21 -23.07 11.13
C GLN A 126 4.36 -24.56 10.82
N ILE A 127 3.75 -25.04 9.72
CA ILE A 127 3.86 -26.45 9.29
C ILE A 127 5.32 -26.85 9.05
N LEU A 128 6.10 -25.98 8.40
CA LEU A 128 7.51 -26.25 8.10
C LEU A 128 8.43 -26.24 9.34
N THR A 129 8.01 -25.59 10.44
CA THR A 129 8.86 -25.41 11.64
C THR A 129 8.41 -26.23 12.84
N THR A 130 7.21 -26.81 12.79
CA THR A 130 6.77 -27.81 13.78
C THR A 130 7.55 -29.12 13.59
N PRO A 131 8.27 -29.62 14.60
CA PRO A 131 8.96 -30.91 14.50
C PRO A 131 7.94 -32.02 14.26
N LYS A 132 8.16 -32.84 13.23
CA LYS A 132 7.43 -34.10 13.06
C LYS A 132 7.75 -34.99 14.26
N VAL A 133 6.79 -35.15 15.18
CA VAL A 133 6.86 -36.22 16.18
C VAL A 133 6.71 -37.53 15.41
N THR A 134 7.84 -38.15 15.09
CA THR A 134 7.89 -39.52 14.57
C THR A 134 7.50 -40.43 15.73
N ALA A 135 6.24 -40.83 15.81
CA ALA A 135 5.82 -41.90 16.72
C ALA A 135 6.35 -43.22 16.15
N GLY A 136 7.29 -43.83 16.87
CA GLY A 136 7.74 -45.21 16.67
C GLY A 136 6.86 -46.20 17.43
#